data_AF-A0A952D6Y0-F1
#
_entry.id   AF-A0A952D6Y0-F1
#
_cell.length_a   1.000
_cell.length_b   1.000
_cell.length_c   1.000
_cell.angle_alpha   90.00
_cell.angle_beta   90.00
_cell.angle_gamma   90.00
#
_symmetry.space_group_name_H-M   'P 1'
#
loop_
_entity.id
_entity.type
_entity.pdbx_description
1 polymer ?
#
loop_
_entity_poly.entity_id
_entity_poly.type
_entity_poly.pdbx_seq_one_letter_code
_entity_poly.pdbx_strand_id
1 'polypeptide(L)'
;MLANLERRSLLALFVGLLAGCSTRVEPWWALVPAILAFLLSPVSRRFLIGAYLVGVAIGPSPDVEFEPVERFWEGQGRLVSVPMWTADSQTVRLATDQGRFILRVSADQDLSLGDVVAFRAFVQPPSESAA
;
A
#
# COMPACT_ATOMS: atom_id res chain seq x y z
N MET A 1 34.55 11.63 -35.06
CA MET A 1 34.54 10.66 -33.93
C MET A 1 34.11 11.28 -32.59
N LEU A 2 34.36 12.57 -32.30
CA LEU A 2 33.97 13.21 -31.04
C LEU A 2 32.45 13.23 -30.75
N ALA A 3 31.61 13.51 -31.76
CA ALA A 3 30.16 13.59 -31.56
C ALA A 3 29.49 12.29 -31.05
N ASN A 4 30.08 11.12 -31.33
CA ASN A 4 29.57 9.82 -30.84
C ASN A 4 29.95 9.55 -29.37
N LEU A 5 31.02 10.16 -28.86
CA LEU A 5 31.44 10.05 -27.46
C LEU A 5 30.55 10.91 -26.54
N GLU A 6 30.16 12.09 -27.00
CA GLU A 6 29.26 12.99 -26.28
C GLU A 6 27.85 12.40 -26.16
N ARG A 7 27.31 11.85 -27.26
CA ARG A 7 25.96 11.26 -27.27
C ARG A 7 25.80 10.08 -26.33
N ARG A 8 26.84 9.24 -26.20
CA ARG A 8 26.85 8.08 -25.28
C ARG A 8 26.89 8.52 -23.82
N SER A 9 27.65 9.58 -23.52
CA SER A 9 27.75 10.13 -22.17
C SER A 9 26.45 10.82 -21.75
N LEU A 10 25.81 11.54 -22.66
CA LEU A 10 24.50 12.17 -22.43
C LEU A 10 23.38 11.15 -22.21
N LEU A 11 23.36 10.06 -22.98
CA LEU A 11 22.42 8.96 -22.78
C LEU A 11 22.61 8.29 -21.42
N ALA A 12 23.86 8.03 -21.03
CA ALA A 12 24.17 7.47 -19.71
C ALA A 12 23.70 8.39 -18.57
N LEU A 13 23.83 9.71 -18.73
CA LEU A 13 23.36 10.71 -17.78
C LEU A 13 21.83 10.70 -17.67
N PHE A 14 21.13 10.71 -18.80
CA PHE A 14 19.67 10.70 -18.84
C PHE A 14 19.08 9.41 -18.22
N VAL A 15 19.63 8.25 -18.57
CA VAL A 15 19.19 6.96 -18.01
C VAL A 15 19.49 6.87 -16.52
N GLY A 16 20.64 7.36 -16.06
CA GLY A 16 20.98 7.40 -14.64
C GLY A 16 19.96 8.23 -13.86
N LEU A 17 19.64 9.43 -14.37
CA LEU A 17 18.72 10.35 -13.71
C LEU A 17 17.29 9.78 -13.66
N LEU A 18 16.80 9.20 -14.76
CA LEU A 18 15.49 8.53 -14.79
C LEU A 18 15.42 7.34 -13.83
N ALA A 19 16.45 6.49 -13.83
CA ALA A 19 16.50 5.36 -12.91
C ALA A 19 16.53 5.83 -11.46
N GLY A 20 17.30 6.87 -11.13
CA GLY A 20 17.36 7.43 -9.78
C GLY A 20 16.01 7.96 -9.31
N CYS A 21 15.31 8.72 -10.16
CA CYS A 21 13.96 9.21 -9.83
C CYS A 21 12.94 8.07 -9.68
N SER A 22 13.04 7.01 -10.49
CA SER A 22 12.10 5.89 -10.48
C SER A 22 12.36 4.90 -9.33
N THR A 23 13.61 4.76 -8.88
CA THR A 23 13.98 3.76 -7.85
C THR A 23 13.29 3.91 -6.52
N ARG A 24 12.83 5.12 -6.18
CA ARG A 24 12.08 5.32 -4.95
C ARG A 24 10.65 4.78 -5.04
N VAL A 25 10.03 4.81 -6.23
CA VAL A 25 8.66 4.28 -6.47
C VAL A 25 8.71 2.78 -6.76
N GLU A 26 9.69 2.35 -7.56
CA GLU A 26 9.85 0.98 -8.01
C GLU A 26 11.30 0.53 -7.81
N PRO A 27 11.62 -0.19 -6.71
CA PRO A 27 13.01 -0.47 -6.33
C PRO A 27 13.76 -1.34 -7.35
N TRP A 28 13.05 -2.06 -8.22
CA TRP A 28 13.65 -2.85 -9.29
C TRP A 28 14.38 -2.00 -10.34
N TRP A 29 14.10 -0.69 -10.45
CA TRP A 29 14.85 0.22 -11.32
C TRP A 29 16.31 0.40 -10.90
N ALA A 30 16.70 -0.01 -9.68
CA ALA A 30 18.09 0.06 -9.23
C ALA A 30 18.98 -0.93 -10.01
N LEU A 31 18.37 -1.95 -10.61
CA LEU A 31 19.05 -2.94 -11.43
C LEU A 31 19.48 -2.36 -12.79
N VAL A 32 18.74 -1.37 -13.32
CA VAL A 32 19.02 -0.75 -14.62
C VAL A 32 20.42 -0.10 -14.66
N PRO A 33 20.79 0.81 -13.74
CA PRO A 33 22.13 1.36 -13.71
C PRO A 33 23.18 0.32 -13.32
N ALA A 34 22.83 -0.68 -12.50
CA ALA A 34 23.75 -1.76 -12.14
C ALA A 34 24.16 -2.58 -13.37
N ILE A 35 23.21 -2.98 -14.22
CA ILE A 35 23.45 -3.74 -15.46
C ILE A 35 24.19 -2.87 -16.49
N LEU A 36 23.75 -1.63 -16.69
CA LEU A 36 24.37 -0.72 -17.66
C LEU A 36 25.80 -0.32 -17.29
N ALA A 37 26.11 -0.27 -15.99
CA ALA A 37 27.47 0.01 -15.52
C ALA A 37 28.50 -1.04 -15.95
N PHE A 38 28.09 -2.29 -16.22
CA PHE A 38 28.97 -3.34 -16.76
C PHE A 38 29.18 -3.24 -18.28
N LEU A 39 28.24 -2.63 -19.00
CA LEU A 39 28.25 -2.56 -20.47
C LEU A 39 28.85 -1.24 -21.00
N LEU A 40 29.03 -0.24 -20.13
CA LEU A 40 29.46 1.09 -20.50
C LEU A 40 30.96 1.32 -20.32
N SER A 41 31.50 2.24 -21.12
CA SER A 41 32.88 2.70 -20.96
C SER A 41 33.12 3.36 -19.60
N PRO A 42 34.37 3.40 -19.09
CA PRO A 42 34.67 3.93 -17.75
C PRO A 42 34.18 5.36 -17.53
N VAL A 43 34.21 6.18 -18.58
CA VAL A 43 33.73 7.56 -18.58
C VAL A 43 32.21 7.59 -18.43
N SER A 44 31.49 6.85 -19.28
CA SER A 44 30.01 6.80 -19.28
C SER A 44 29.45 6.19 -17.99
N ARG A 45 30.19 5.24 -17.38
CA ARG A 45 29.85 4.64 -16.09
C ARG A 45 29.82 5.68 -14.96
N ARG A 46 30.78 6.61 -14.93
CA ARG A 46 30.80 7.70 -13.93
C ARG A 46 29.60 8.63 -14.09
N PHE A 47 29.24 8.96 -15.33
CA PHE A 47 28.05 9.78 -15.61
C PHE A 47 26.76 9.08 -15.20
N LEU A 48 26.61 7.79 -15.51
CA LEU A 48 25.44 6.99 -15.12
C LEU A 48 25.26 6.94 -13.59
N ILE A 49 26.33 6.61 -12.85
CA ILE A 49 26.28 6.49 -11.39
C ILE A 49 26.06 7.85 -10.73
N GLY A 50 26.76 8.89 -11.19
CA GLY A 50 26.58 10.24 -10.68
C GLY A 50 25.15 10.75 -10.88
N ALA A 51 24.60 10.57 -12.09
CA ALA A 51 23.23 10.96 -12.39
C ALA A 51 22.20 10.14 -11.62
N TYR A 52 22.46 8.85 -11.39
CA TYR A 52 21.64 7.99 -10.56
C TYR A 52 21.56 8.49 -9.12
N LEU A 53 22.70 8.78 -8.49
CA LEU A 53 22.72 9.30 -7.12
C LEU A 53 22.01 10.65 -7.01
N VAL A 54 22.19 11.53 -8.01
CA VAL A 54 21.44 12.79 -8.08
C VAL A 54 19.95 12.52 -8.18
N GLY A 55 19.51 11.68 -9.13
CA GLY A 55 18.11 11.29 -9.30
C GLY A 55 17.51 10.65 -8.05
N VAL A 56 18.27 9.86 -7.30
CA VAL A 56 17.85 9.34 -6.00
C VAL A 56 17.71 10.48 -4.98
N ALA A 57 18.56 11.50 -4.99
CA ALA A 57 18.47 12.61 -4.03
C ALA A 57 17.30 13.58 -4.31
N ILE A 58 17.07 13.91 -5.58
CA ILE A 58 16.00 14.85 -6.01
C ILE A 58 14.68 14.16 -6.37
N GLY A 59 14.72 12.85 -6.54
CA GLY A 59 13.55 12.06 -6.91
C GLY A 59 12.44 12.27 -5.90
N PRO A 60 11.18 12.36 -6.34
CA PRO A 60 10.07 12.54 -5.43
C PRO A 60 10.16 11.50 -4.33
N SER A 61 10.13 11.95 -3.07
CA SER A 61 9.87 11.02 -1.98
C SER A 61 8.55 10.36 -2.33
N PRO A 62 8.46 9.02 -2.34
CA PRO A 62 7.18 8.35 -2.24
C PRO A 62 6.71 8.63 -0.82
N ASP A 63 6.28 9.87 -0.58
CA ASP A 63 5.25 10.16 0.40
C ASP A 63 3.98 9.58 -0.22
N VAL A 64 3.97 8.25 -0.32
CA VAL A 64 2.75 7.50 -0.27
C VAL A 64 2.30 7.79 1.16
N GLU A 65 1.55 8.87 1.32
CA GLU A 65 0.43 8.83 2.23
C GLU A 65 -0.30 7.56 1.84
N PHE A 66 0.04 6.47 2.54
CA PHE A 66 -0.88 5.38 2.69
C PHE A 66 -2.07 6.06 3.32
N GLU A 67 -3.03 6.54 2.52
CA GLU A 67 -4.41 6.41 2.93
C GLU A 67 -4.55 4.90 3.15
N PRO A 68 -4.58 4.44 4.41
CA PRO A 68 -4.94 3.06 4.61
C PRO A 68 -6.36 3.04 4.07
N VAL A 69 -6.56 2.38 2.93
CA VAL A 69 -7.89 2.07 2.43
C VAL A 69 -8.41 0.96 3.35
N GLU A 70 -8.60 1.32 4.62
CA GLU A 70 -9.54 0.76 5.56
C GLU A 70 -10.88 0.92 4.86
N ARG A 71 -11.23 -0.04 3.99
CA ARG A 71 -12.60 -0.17 3.51
C ARG A 71 -13.42 -0.57 4.71
N PHE A 72 -13.76 0.42 5.52
CA PHE A 72 -14.84 0.30 6.46
C PHE A 72 -16.07 -0.06 5.66
N TRP A 73 -16.71 -1.14 6.09
CA TRP A 73 -18.03 -1.44 5.64
C TRP A 73 -18.99 -0.64 6.50
N GLU A 74 -19.69 0.28 5.85
CA GLU A 74 -20.67 1.16 6.46
C GLU A 74 -22.06 0.76 6.01
N GLY A 75 -23.01 0.78 6.93
CA GLY A 75 -24.38 0.42 6.63
C GLY A 75 -25.29 0.48 7.84
N GLN A 76 -26.51 -0.01 7.64
CA GLN A 76 -27.48 -0.19 8.70
C GLN A 76 -27.87 -1.66 8.77
N GLY A 77 -28.04 -2.17 9.99
CA GLY A 77 -28.48 -3.54 10.21
C GLY A 77 -29.31 -3.66 11.46
N ARG A 78 -30.12 -4.71 11.50
CA ARG A 78 -30.93 -5.05 12.66
C ARG A 78 -30.24 -6.12 13.49
N LEU A 79 -30.22 -5.94 14.80
CA LEU A 79 -29.73 -6.95 15.73
C LEU A 79 -30.77 -8.06 15.84
N VAL A 80 -30.38 -9.28 15.46
CA VAL A 80 -31.25 -10.46 15.38
C VAL A 80 -30.90 -11.54 16.40
N SER A 81 -29.97 -11.26 17.32
CA SER A 81 -29.71 -12.09 18.49
C SER A 81 -29.56 -11.24 19.74
N VAL A 82 -29.71 -11.87 20.90
CA VAL A 82 -29.32 -11.26 22.17
C VAL A 82 -27.79 -11.10 22.20
N PRO A 83 -27.25 -9.94 22.61
CA PRO A 83 -25.81 -9.76 22.74
C PRO A 83 -25.21 -10.72 23.77
N MET A 84 -24.12 -11.38 23.38
CA MET A 84 -23.34 -12.23 24.26
C MET A 84 -22.14 -11.46 24.79
N TRP A 85 -22.05 -11.33 26.10
CA TRP A 85 -20.99 -10.60 26.77
C TRP A 85 -19.72 -11.44 26.94
N THR A 86 -18.59 -10.83 26.61
CA THR A 86 -17.23 -11.31 26.89
C THR A 86 -16.54 -10.23 27.74
N ALA A 87 -15.39 -10.53 28.35
CA ALA A 87 -14.70 -9.64 29.29
C ALA A 87 -14.62 -8.17 28.82
N ASP A 88 -14.27 -7.93 27.55
CA ASP A 88 -14.09 -6.57 27.00
C ASP A 88 -14.99 -6.25 25.79
N SER A 89 -15.84 -7.19 25.36
CA SER A 89 -16.63 -7.01 24.14
C SER A 89 -17.93 -7.79 24.19
N GLN A 90 -18.94 -7.28 23.51
CA GLN A 90 -20.17 -8.02 23.22
C GLN A 90 -20.20 -8.47 21.77
N THR A 91 -20.75 -9.66 21.55
CA THR A 91 -20.94 -10.26 20.22
C THR A 91 -22.42 -10.43 19.94
N VAL A 92 -22.87 -9.97 18.78
CA VAL A 92 -24.28 -10.01 18.39
C VAL A 92 -24.43 -10.33 16.90
N ARG A 93 -25.51 -10.99 16.50
CA ARG A 93 -25.81 -11.23 15.08
C ARG A 93 -26.53 -10.02 14.49
N LEU A 94 -25.99 -9.52 13.39
CA LEU A 94 -26.49 -8.40 12.63
C LEU A 94 -27.09 -8.91 11.31
N ALA A 95 -28.31 -8.51 10.98
CA ALA A 95 -28.92 -8.73 9.68
C ALA A 95 -28.94 -7.43 8.88
N THR A 96 -28.37 -7.45 7.68
CA THR A 96 -28.39 -6.35 6.71
C THR A 96 -29.10 -6.81 5.42
N ASP A 97 -29.23 -5.90 4.48
CA ASP A 97 -29.65 -6.17 3.10
C ASP A 97 -28.71 -7.13 2.35
N GLN A 98 -27.43 -7.13 2.72
CA GLN A 98 -26.38 -7.97 2.11
C GLN A 98 -26.24 -9.35 2.75
N GLY A 99 -26.83 -9.58 3.92
CA GLY A 99 -26.79 -10.89 4.58
C GLY A 99 -26.78 -10.82 6.10
N ARG A 100 -26.23 -11.86 6.73
CA ARG A 100 -26.12 -11.96 8.19
C ARG A 100 -24.66 -12.03 8.60
N PHE A 101 -24.30 -11.21 9.57
CA PHE A 101 -22.93 -11.04 10.06
C PHE A 101 -22.87 -11.23 11.57
N ILE A 102 -21.69 -11.56 12.06
CA ILE A 102 -21.38 -11.49 13.49
C ILE A 102 -20.72 -10.14 13.74
N LEU A 103 -21.37 -9.31 14.52
CA LEU A 103 -20.86 -8.02 14.95
C LEU A 103 -20.21 -8.18 16.32
N ARG A 104 -18.95 -7.76 16.43
CA ARG A 104 -18.23 -7.64 17.69
C ARG A 104 -17.99 -6.17 17.97
N VAL A 105 -18.47 -5.71 19.12
CA VAL A 105 -18.36 -4.32 19.56
C VAL A 105 -17.90 -4.27 21.01
N SER A 106 -17.38 -3.12 21.43
CA SER A 106 -16.96 -2.88 22.81
C SER A 106 -18.11 -3.05 23.81
N ALA A 107 -17.76 -3.43 25.03
CA ALA A 107 -18.72 -3.71 26.11
C ALA A 107 -19.41 -2.44 26.68
N ASP A 108 -18.97 -1.25 26.28
CA ASP A 108 -19.53 0.04 26.70
C ASP A 108 -20.79 0.45 25.92
N GLN A 109 -21.09 -0.23 24.81
CA GLN A 109 -22.27 0.05 24.00
C GLN A 109 -23.50 -0.67 24.58
N ASP A 110 -24.62 0.02 24.69
CA ASP A 110 -25.89 -0.61 25.09
C ASP A 110 -26.61 -1.08 23.83
N LEU A 111 -26.61 -2.39 23.58
CA LEU A 111 -27.24 -3.01 22.42
C LEU A 111 -28.33 -3.97 22.89
N SER A 112 -29.46 -3.98 22.19
CA SER A 112 -30.58 -4.87 22.48
C SER A 112 -31.07 -5.61 21.23
N LEU A 113 -31.70 -6.77 21.47
CA LEU A 113 -32.33 -7.54 20.39
C LEU A 113 -33.41 -6.70 19.73
N GLY A 114 -33.34 -6.61 18.40
CA GLY A 114 -34.32 -5.90 17.58
C GLY A 114 -33.93 -4.47 17.22
N ASP A 115 -32.89 -3.92 17.85
CA ASP A 115 -32.37 -2.58 17.55
C ASP A 115 -31.89 -2.49 16.10
N VAL A 116 -32.05 -1.31 15.52
CA VAL A 116 -31.49 -0.96 14.22
C VAL A 116 -30.30 -0.06 14.46
N VAL A 117 -29.12 -0.51 14.07
CA VAL A 117 -27.85 0.19 14.31
C VAL A 117 -27.20 0.57 13.00
N ALA A 118 -26.71 1.80 12.93
CA ALA A 118 -25.73 2.19 11.93
C ALA A 118 -24.36 1.70 12.39
N PHE A 119 -23.59 1.10 11.49
CA PHE A 119 -22.27 0.59 11.81
C PHE A 119 -21.24 1.09 10.80
N ARG A 120 -20.01 1.21 11.28
CA ARG A 120 -18.79 1.39 10.49
C ARG A 120 -17.79 0.38 11.01
N ALA A 121 -17.55 -0.70 10.27
CA ALA A 121 -16.83 -1.84 10.79
C ALA A 121 -15.86 -2.45 9.76
N PHE A 122 -14.86 -3.15 10.27
CA PHE A 122 -14.00 -4.01 9.46
C PHE A 122 -14.65 -5.38 9.30
N VAL A 123 -14.76 -5.84 8.06
CA VAL A 123 -15.25 -7.19 7.77
C VAL A 123 -14.04 -8.14 7.75
N GLN A 124 -14.02 -9.10 8.68
CA GLN A 124 -13.06 -10.20 8.63
C GLN A 124 -13.66 -11.36 7.83
N PRO A 125 -12.90 -11.97 6.91
CA PRO A 125 -13.35 -13.19 6.23
C PRO A 125 -13.52 -14.32 7.26
N PRO A 126 -14.41 -15.30 7.00
CA PRO A 126 -14.53 -16.46 7.88
C PRO A 126 -13.16 -17.15 7.99
N SER A 127 -12.62 -17.24 9.20
CA SER A 127 -11.35 -17.92 9.44
C SER A 127 -11.51 -19.41 9.13
N GLU A 128 -10.72 -19.94 8.20
CA GLU A 128 -10.72 -21.36 7.82
C GLU A 128 -10.37 -22.34 8.97
N SER A 129 -10.05 -21.87 10.18
CA SER A 129 -9.57 -22.73 11.27
C SER A 129 -10.66 -23.45 12.08
N ALA A 130 -11.87 -23.63 11.55
CA ALA A 130 -12.97 -24.31 12.23
C ALA A 130 -13.69 -25.35 11.35
N ALA A 131 -12.91 -26.06 10.53
CA ALA A 131 -13.32 -27.31 9.90
C ALA A 131 -12.59 -28.50 10.54
#